data_AF-A0AAV2R3T2-F1
#
_entry.id   AF-A0AAV2R3T2-F1
#
_cell.length_a   1.000
_cell.length_b   1.000
_cell.length_c   1.000
_cell.angle_alpha   90.00
_cell.angle_beta   90.00
_cell.angle_gamma   90.00
#
_symmetry.space_group_name_H-M   'P 1'
#
loop_
_entity.id
_entity.type
_entity.pdbx_description
1 polymer ?
#
loop_
_entity_poly.entity_id
_entity_poly.type
_entity_poly.pdbx_seq_one_letter_code
_entity_poly.pdbx_strand_id
1 'polypeptide(L)'
;GASADVLQEVVLDVISLDRCRQLYNSLTITDNMICTYTVAKDACAGDSGGPLITQLGDGRWVQTGIVSFGVGCAQTNKPGVFTYVPNYKAWINEVTESDQC
;
A
#
# COMPACT_ATOMS: atom_id res chain seq x y z
N GLY A 1 -0.32 -4.64 19.02
CA GLY A 1 -1.45 -5.50 19.39
C GLY A 1 -0.98 -6.94 19.44
N ALA A 2 -1.84 -7.88 19.81
CA ALA A 2 -1.55 -9.30 19.63
C ALA A 2 -1.55 -9.64 18.13
N SER A 3 -0.73 -10.61 17.71
CA SER A 3 -0.81 -11.18 16.36
C SER A 3 -2.11 -11.97 16.21
N ALA A 4 -2.67 -11.97 15.00
CA ALA A 4 -3.84 -12.80 14.68
C ALA A 4 -3.41 -14.23 14.34
N ASP A 5 -4.24 -15.22 14.70
CA ASP A 5 -4.00 -16.64 14.38
C ASP A 5 -4.49 -17.04 12.98
N VAL A 6 -5.25 -16.17 12.33
CA VAL A 6 -5.80 -16.37 10.97
C VAL A 6 -5.54 -15.13 10.13
N LEU A 7 -5.44 -15.31 8.82
CA LEU A 7 -5.24 -14.23 7.86
C LEU A 7 -6.35 -13.17 8.01
N GLN A 8 -5.96 -11.90 7.98
CA GLN A 8 -6.86 -10.75 8.08
C GLN A 8 -6.88 -9.99 6.75
N GLU A 9 -7.97 -9.27 6.50
CA GLU A 9 -8.10 -8.36 5.38
C GLU A 9 -8.79 -7.06 5.81
N VAL A 10 -8.51 -5.97 5.07
CA VAL A 10 -9.13 -4.67 5.33
C VAL A 10 -9.28 -3.89 4.02
N VAL A 11 -10.45 -3.28 3.83
CA VAL A 11 -10.69 -2.36 2.71
C VAL A 11 -10.18 -0.97 3.10
N LEU A 12 -9.32 -0.42 2.24
CA LEU A 12 -8.67 0.88 2.43
C LEU A 12 -8.92 1.79 1.23
N ASP A 13 -9.07 3.09 1.49
CA ASP A 13 -9.25 4.12 0.49
C ASP A 13 -7.89 4.67 0.06
N VAL A 14 -7.65 4.74 -1.25
CA VAL A 14 -6.47 5.40 -1.80
C VAL A 14 -6.65 6.91 -1.73
N ILE A 15 -5.63 7.62 -1.26
CA ILE A 15 -5.59 9.09 -1.27
C ILE A 15 -4.57 9.60 -2.28
N SER A 16 -4.72 10.83 -2.74
CA SER A 16 -3.75 11.44 -3.65
C SER A 16 -2.38 11.61 -2.99
N LEU A 17 -1.31 11.51 -3.80
CA LEU A 17 0.06 11.74 -3.32
C LEU A 17 0.23 13.13 -2.70
N ASP A 18 -0.41 14.16 -3.27
CA ASP A 18 -0.36 15.51 -2.70
C ASP A 18 -0.99 15.58 -1.32
N ARG A 19 -2.13 14.89 -1.11
CA ARG A 19 -2.75 14.78 0.21
C ARG A 19 -1.83 14.03 1.17
N CYS A 20 -1.20 12.95 0.72
CA CYS A 20 -0.26 12.19 1.52
C CYS A 20 0.96 13.02 1.97
N ARG A 21 1.56 13.77 1.04
CA ARG A 21 2.67 14.72 1.30
C ARG A 21 2.28 15.81 2.29
N GLN A 22 1.06 16.35 2.20
CA GLN A 22 0.55 17.33 3.16
C GLN A 22 0.41 16.75 4.58
N LEU A 23 -0.01 15.49 4.69
CA LEU A 23 -0.15 14.79 5.97
C LEU A 23 1.20 14.36 6.55
N TYR A 24 2.17 14.07 5.69
CA TYR A 24 3.56 13.76 6.03
C TYR A 24 4.51 14.89 5.64
N ASN A 25 4.42 16.00 6.36
CA ASN A 25 5.27 17.17 6.14
C ASN A 25 6.78 16.92 6.34
N SER A 26 7.16 15.92 7.13
CA SER A 26 8.55 15.60 7.49
C SER A 26 9.10 14.33 6.82
N LEU A 27 8.26 13.56 6.13
CA LEU A 27 8.68 12.36 5.41
C LEU A 27 8.61 12.60 3.91
N THR A 28 9.66 12.20 3.20
CA THR A 28 9.68 12.29 1.74
C THR A 28 8.77 11.22 1.14
N ILE A 29 7.64 11.64 0.59
CA ILE A 29 6.74 10.79 -0.20
C ILE A 29 7.05 10.95 -1.69
N THR A 30 7.59 9.89 -2.30
CA THR A 30 8.02 9.87 -3.71
C THR A 30 6.90 9.38 -4.63
N ASP A 31 7.10 9.51 -5.95
CA ASP A 31 6.15 9.01 -6.95
C ASP A 31 6.17 7.47 -7.08
N ASN A 32 7.11 6.80 -6.40
CA ASN A 32 7.21 5.34 -6.31
C ASN A 32 6.35 4.76 -5.18
N MET A 33 5.51 5.58 -4.56
CA MET A 33 4.67 5.20 -3.43
C MET A 33 3.19 5.40 -3.78
N ILE A 34 2.32 4.71 -3.04
CA ILE A 34 0.87 4.91 -3.02
C ILE A 34 0.44 4.97 -1.56
N CYS A 35 -0.46 5.89 -1.23
CA CYS A 35 -0.91 6.10 0.13
C CYS A 35 -2.38 5.74 0.29
N THR A 36 -2.71 5.16 1.44
CA THR A 36 -4.10 4.87 1.82
C THR A 36 -4.44 5.54 3.14
N TYR A 37 -5.70 5.94 3.29
CA TYR A 37 -6.21 6.47 4.55
C TYR A 37 -7.70 6.18 4.69
N THR A 38 -8.03 5.32 5.65
CA THR A 38 -9.40 5.06 6.06
C THR A 38 -9.49 5.19 7.57
N VAL A 39 -10.56 5.83 8.06
CA VAL A 39 -10.72 6.08 9.49
C VAL A 39 -10.71 4.76 10.27
N ALA A 40 -9.82 4.66 11.27
CA ALA A 40 -9.65 3.52 12.16
C ALA A 40 -9.25 2.19 11.47
N LYS A 41 -8.72 2.24 10.24
CA LYS A 41 -8.29 1.06 9.46
C LYS A 41 -6.93 1.31 8.82
N ASP A 42 -6.05 0.32 8.91
CA ASP A 42 -4.69 0.41 8.37
C ASP A 42 -4.03 -0.97 8.32
N ALA A 43 -2.94 -1.09 7.56
CA ALA A 43 -1.97 -2.16 7.77
C ALA A 43 -1.18 -1.88 9.08
N CYS A 44 -0.62 -2.91 9.70
CA CYS A 44 0.10 -2.76 10.96
C CYS A 44 1.37 -3.62 11.04
N ALA A 45 1.98 -3.64 12.22
CA ALA A 45 3.20 -4.40 12.47
C ALA A 45 3.01 -5.88 12.13
N GLY A 46 3.88 -6.41 11.27
CA GLY A 46 3.78 -7.78 10.74
C GLY A 46 3.28 -7.85 9.31
N ASP A 47 2.62 -6.80 8.80
CA ASP A 47 2.06 -6.80 7.44
C ASP A 47 3.05 -6.31 6.36
N SER A 48 4.24 -5.84 6.76
CA SER A 48 5.27 -5.32 5.85
C SER A 48 5.65 -6.35 4.77
N GLY A 49 5.67 -5.93 3.51
CA GLY A 49 5.84 -6.82 2.36
C GLY A 49 4.54 -7.47 1.85
N GLY A 50 3.43 -7.37 2.59
CA GLY A 50 2.11 -7.86 2.18
C GLY A 50 1.52 -7.08 1.00
N PRO A 51 0.58 -7.68 0.25
CA PRO A 51 0.02 -7.06 -0.95
C PRO A 51 -1.10 -6.06 -0.62
N LEU A 52 -1.10 -4.93 -1.33
CA LEU A 52 -2.30 -4.13 -1.56
C LEU A 52 -2.88 -4.54 -2.92
N ILE A 53 -4.11 -5.04 -2.92
CA ILE A 53 -4.79 -5.51 -4.12
C ILE A 53 -5.98 -4.61 -4.49
N THR A 54 -6.25 -4.49 -5.79
CA THR A 54 -7.36 -3.71 -6.32
C THR A 54 -8.14 -4.56 -7.33
N GLN A 55 -9.47 -4.49 -7.24
CA GLN A 55 -10.33 -5.11 -8.23
C GLN A 55 -10.56 -4.15 -9.40
N LEU A 56 -10.25 -4.61 -10.61
CA LEU A 56 -10.49 -3.89 -11.86
C LEU A 56 -11.97 -3.97 -12.25
N GLY A 57 -12.40 -3.10 -13.16
CA GLY A 57 -13.79 -3.07 -13.65
C GLY A 57 -14.24 -4.35 -14.38
N ASP A 58 -13.29 -5.20 -14.80
CA ASP A 58 -13.53 -6.52 -15.40
C ASP A 58 -13.57 -7.66 -14.36
N GLY A 59 -13.46 -7.33 -13.07
CA GLY A 59 -13.53 -8.28 -11.96
C GLY A 59 -12.19 -8.92 -11.56
N ARG A 60 -11.10 -8.69 -12.32
CA ARG A 60 -9.77 -9.22 -11.98
C ARG A 60 -9.18 -8.50 -10.78
N TRP A 61 -8.48 -9.24 -9.93
CA TRP A 61 -7.67 -8.69 -8.84
C TRP A 61 -6.24 -8.52 -9.30
N VAL A 62 -5.67 -7.34 -9.06
CA VAL A 62 -4.28 -7.01 -9.37
C VAL A 62 -3.59 -6.44 -8.14
N GLN A 63 -2.31 -6.74 -7.97
CA GLN A 63 -1.50 -6.14 -6.91
C GLN A 63 -1.03 -4.75 -7.33
N THR A 64 -1.53 -3.72 -6.64
CA THR A 64 -1.20 -2.31 -6.92
C THR A 64 -0.16 -1.75 -5.97
N GLY A 65 0.01 -2.39 -4.80
CA GLY A 65 1.02 -1.96 -3.84
C GLY A 65 1.62 -3.07 -2.98
N ILE A 66 2.65 -2.70 -2.24
CA ILE A 66 3.32 -3.53 -1.24
C ILE A 66 3.40 -2.72 0.06
N VAL A 67 2.93 -3.27 1.18
CA VAL A 67 3.00 -2.61 2.49
C VAL A 67 4.46 -2.22 2.78
N SER A 68 4.71 -0.94 3.00
CA SER A 68 6.06 -0.42 3.22
C SER A 68 6.21 0.14 4.63
N PHE A 69 5.56 1.27 4.94
CA PHE A 69 5.68 1.93 6.24
C PHE A 69 4.46 2.79 6.58
N GLY A 70 4.43 3.26 7.83
CA GLY A 70 3.43 4.19 8.37
C GLY A 70 3.90 4.72 9.72
N VAL A 71 3.16 5.68 10.28
CA VAL A 71 3.44 6.19 11.64
C VAL A 71 2.34 5.71 12.58
N GLY A 72 2.67 4.68 13.38
CA GLY A 72 1.64 3.92 14.10
C GLY A 72 0.74 3.15 13.13
N CYS A 73 -0.38 2.65 13.64
CA CYS A 73 -1.39 1.98 12.82
C CYS A 73 -2.74 2.66 13.06
N ALA A 74 -3.48 2.93 12.00
CA ALA A 74 -4.85 3.46 12.04
C ALA A 74 -4.99 4.78 12.83
N GLN A 75 -3.90 5.57 12.90
CA GLN A 75 -3.90 6.85 13.58
C GLN A 75 -4.55 7.93 12.73
N THR A 76 -5.24 8.86 13.37
CA THR A 76 -5.85 10.00 12.70
C THR A 76 -4.79 10.80 11.92
N ASN A 77 -5.08 11.09 10.64
CA ASN A 77 -4.19 11.85 9.76
C ASN A 77 -2.79 11.22 9.55
N LYS A 78 -2.64 9.91 9.78
CA LYS A 78 -1.42 9.14 9.46
C LYS A 78 -1.75 8.07 8.42
N PRO A 79 -1.58 8.38 7.11
CA PRO A 79 -1.80 7.42 6.04
C PRO A 79 -0.85 6.23 6.11
N GLY A 80 -1.29 5.06 5.66
CA GLY A 80 -0.39 3.96 5.32
C GLY A 80 0.32 4.26 4.01
N VAL A 81 1.61 3.90 3.91
CA VAL A 81 2.44 4.10 2.71
C VAL A 81 2.91 2.76 2.17
N PHE A 82 2.69 2.58 0.87
CA PHE A 82 2.93 1.34 0.14
C PHE A 82 3.86 1.66 -1.04
N THR A 83 4.71 0.70 -1.43
CA THR A 83 5.40 0.77 -2.73
C THR A 83 4.37 0.71 -3.84
N TYR A 84 4.46 1.57 -4.86
CA TYR A 84 3.54 1.55 -6.00
C TYR A 84 4.04 0.60 -7.09
N VAL A 85 3.51 -0.62 -7.11
CA VAL A 85 3.97 -1.73 -7.96
C VAL A 85 4.01 -1.40 -9.46
N PRO A 86 3.05 -0.65 -10.04
CA PRO A 86 3.08 -0.33 -11.47
C PRO A 86 4.38 0.35 -11.94
N ASN A 87 5.04 1.16 -11.09
CA ASN A 87 6.32 1.79 -11.45
C ASN A 87 7.48 0.80 -11.52
N TYR A 88 7.34 -0.37 -10.90
CA TYR A 88 8.37 -1.41 -10.83
C TYR A 88 8.12 -2.57 -11.79
N LYS A 89 7.01 -2.56 -12.54
CA LYS A 89 6.63 -3.64 -13.46
C LYS A 89 7.75 -4.04 -14.42
N ALA A 90 8.43 -3.06 -15.03
CA ALA A 90 9.50 -3.34 -15.99
C ALA A 90 10.67 -4.09 -15.33
N TRP A 91 11.09 -3.63 -14.14
CA TRP A 91 12.13 -4.29 -13.36
C TRP A 91 11.69 -5.69 -12.90
N ILE A 92 10.45 -5.84 -12.43
CA ILE A 92 9.89 -7.15 -12.05
C ILE A 92 9.97 -8.12 -13.23
N ASN A 93 9.44 -7.72 -14.39
CA ASN A 93 9.43 -8.56 -15.59
C ASN A 93 10.84 -8.96 -16.05
N GLU A 94 11.79 -8.03 -15.96
CA GLU A 94 13.20 -8.29 -16.29
C GLU A 94 13.79 -9.36 -15.36
N VAL A 95 13.60 -9.23 -14.05
CA VAL A 95 14.23 -10.15 -13.08
C VAL A 95 13.53 -11.50 -12.95
N THR A 96 12.25 -11.58 -13.31
CA THR A 96 11.47 -12.84 -13.27
C THR A 96 11.36 -13.54 -14.60
N GLU A 97 11.96 -12.99 -15.67
CA GLU A 97 11.83 -13.48 -17.05
C GLU A 97 10.35 -13.69 -17.45
N SER A 98 9.47 -12.79 -17.00
CA SER A 98 8.02 -12.94 -17.19
C SER A 98 7.40 -11.72 -17.88
N ASP A 99 6.54 -11.96 -18.87
CA ASP A 99 5.74 -10.91 -19.53
C ASP A 99 4.39 -10.67 -18.81
N GLN A 100 4.38 -10.59 -17.48
CA GLN A 100 3.14 -10.43 -16.72
C GLN A 100 3.08 -9.10 -15.95
N CYS A 101 2.18 -8.19 -16.39
CA CYS A 101 1.08 -7.62 -15.58
C CYS A 101 -0.05 -7.22 -16.52
#